data_AF-A0AAQ2XKN9-F1
#
_entry.id   AF-A0AAQ2XKN9-F1
#
_cell.length_a   1.000
_cell.length_b   1.000
_cell.length_c   1.000
_cell.angle_alpha   90.00
_cell.angle_beta   90.00
_cell.angle_gamma   90.00
#
_symmetry.space_group_name_H-M   'P 1'
#
loop_
_entity.id
_entity.type
_entity.pdbx_description
1 polymer ?
#
loop_
_entity_poly.entity_id
_entity_poly.type
_entity_poly.pdbx_seq_one_letter_code
_entity_poly.pdbx_strand_id
1 'polypeptide(L)'
;MKKYLAKRVFYMALTLFLVATITFFLMKLMPGTPYSNQEKMTPEQIHIMNQQYGLDKPVWMQYLMYLGGMLHGDMGTSFQFSNQPVSYLIATRIGASAQLGIQAMIFGVFFGIIFGSIAAINRNTWVDTLVTVLSIIGKSVPNFVLAVLLQYYIALKLGILPIADWGGFSYTILPTIALGVGPLAETARFIRTGMVDVLNSDYIELARAKGLSKFQIVYHHALRNSLIPLITLIGPYTVSLMTGSMVIENIFSIPGIGEQFVKSITTNDYPTIMGVTMLFSAGLVAVILLTDIIYGIIDPRIRLAGNED
;
A
#
# COMPACT_ATOMS: atom_id res chain seq x y z
N MET A 1 -5.13 3.98 -27.50
CA MET A 1 -3.99 3.64 -26.62
C MET A 1 -3.03 4.80 -26.39
N LYS A 2 -2.35 5.37 -27.40
CA LYS A 2 -1.40 6.48 -27.19
C LYS A 2 -2.03 7.73 -26.53
N LYS A 3 -3.18 8.21 -27.03
CA LYS A 3 -3.94 9.35 -26.43
C LYS A 3 -4.38 9.07 -24.99
N TYR A 4 -4.85 7.85 -24.72
CA TYR A 4 -5.26 7.40 -23.39
C TYR A 4 -4.08 7.36 -22.41
N LEU A 5 -2.96 6.78 -22.82
CA LEU A 5 -1.74 6.70 -22.00
C LEU A 5 -1.16 8.08 -21.74
N ALA A 6 -1.12 8.96 -22.75
CA ALA A 6 -0.66 10.34 -22.59
C ALA A 6 -1.54 11.12 -21.59
N LYS A 7 -2.87 10.98 -21.65
CA LYS A 7 -3.81 11.59 -20.69
C LYS A 7 -3.55 11.09 -19.26
N ARG A 8 -3.34 9.78 -19.07
CA ARG A 8 -3.03 9.18 -17.77
C ARG A 8 -1.67 9.64 -17.22
N VAL A 9 -0.63 9.68 -18.05
CA VAL A 9 0.70 10.19 -17.66
C VAL A 9 0.66 11.68 -17.31
N PHE A 10 -0.12 12.47 -18.05
CA PHE A 10 -0.36 13.88 -17.71
C PHE A 10 -1.04 14.02 -16.34
N TYR A 11 -2.11 13.26 -16.08
CA TYR A 11 -2.75 13.27 -14.75
C TYR A 11 -1.81 12.80 -13.66
N MET A 12 -0.96 11.80 -13.91
CA MET A 12 0.07 11.38 -12.96
C MET A 12 1.03 12.51 -12.62
N ALA A 13 1.59 13.17 -13.65
CA ALA A 13 2.50 14.29 -13.44
C ALA A 13 1.81 15.45 -12.68
N LEU A 14 0.56 15.76 -13.04
CA LEU A 14 -0.24 16.77 -12.35
C LEU A 14 -0.50 16.40 -10.88
N THR A 15 -0.87 15.16 -10.60
CA THR A 15 -1.09 14.67 -9.23
C THR A 15 0.19 14.76 -8.40
N LEU A 16 1.33 14.31 -8.92
CA LEU A 16 2.60 14.40 -8.20
C LEU A 16 3.04 15.85 -7.99
N PHE A 17 2.83 16.72 -8.98
CA PHE A 17 3.07 18.15 -8.83
C PHE A 17 2.19 18.76 -7.74
N LEU A 18 0.89 18.43 -7.69
CA LEU A 18 0.00 18.92 -6.65
C LEU A 18 0.40 18.41 -5.27
N VAL A 19 0.73 17.12 -5.13
CA VAL A 19 1.25 16.57 -3.87
C VAL A 19 2.53 17.29 -3.46
N ALA A 20 3.50 17.45 -4.37
CA ALA A 20 4.74 18.19 -4.11
C ALA A 20 4.46 19.59 -3.56
N THR A 21 3.60 20.32 -4.25
CA THR A 21 3.22 21.69 -3.91
C THR A 21 2.58 21.76 -2.54
N ILE A 22 1.53 20.95 -2.33
CA ILE A 22 0.74 20.95 -1.09
C ILE A 22 1.63 20.54 0.08
N THR A 23 2.37 19.44 -0.05
CA THR A 23 3.26 18.95 1.00
C THR A 23 4.34 19.97 1.37
N PHE A 24 4.95 20.66 0.39
CA PHE A 24 5.91 21.73 0.66
C PHE A 24 5.28 22.86 1.50
N PHE A 25 4.13 23.40 1.06
CA PHE A 25 3.51 24.51 1.78
C PHE A 25 2.95 24.09 3.14
N LEU A 26 2.43 22.87 3.28
CA LEU A 26 2.02 22.34 4.58
C LEU A 26 3.19 22.29 5.56
N MET A 27 4.38 21.83 5.12
CA MET A 27 5.56 21.82 5.99
C MET A 27 6.01 23.24 6.37
N LYS A 28 5.81 24.24 5.49
CA LYS A 28 6.09 25.65 5.81
C LYS A 28 5.11 26.27 6.80
N LEU A 29 3.88 25.76 6.86
CA LEU A 29 2.85 26.23 7.78
C LEU A 29 2.92 25.52 9.14
N MET A 30 3.68 24.44 9.26
CA MET A 30 3.83 23.75 10.53
C MET A 30 4.53 24.65 11.57
N PRO A 31 3.95 24.82 12.76
CA PRO A 31 4.60 25.58 13.82
C PRO A 31 5.84 24.84 14.33
N GLY A 32 6.88 25.59 14.66
CA GLY A 32 8.10 25.07 15.26
C GLY A 32 9.32 25.22 14.36
N THR A 33 10.26 24.30 14.51
CA THR A 33 11.57 24.36 13.88
C THR A 33 11.95 22.98 13.34
N PRO A 34 12.66 22.93 12.20
CA PRO A 34 13.20 21.68 11.66
C PRO A 34 14.36 21.13 12.50
N TYR A 35 14.83 21.86 13.51
CA TYR A 35 15.92 21.50 14.41
C TYR A 35 15.36 21.00 15.76
N SER A 36 15.57 19.71 16.03
CA SER A 36 15.18 19.03 17.28
C SER A 36 15.78 19.60 18.57
N ASN A 37 16.91 20.31 18.49
CA ASN A 37 17.59 20.91 19.64
C ASN A 37 17.84 22.42 19.46
N GLN A 38 16.95 23.14 18.76
CA GLN A 38 17.15 24.58 18.51
C GLN A 38 17.45 25.37 19.78
N GLU A 39 16.79 25.05 20.90
CA GLU A 39 16.98 25.72 22.20
C GLU A 39 18.41 25.61 22.75
N LYS A 40 19.19 24.61 22.30
CA LYS A 40 20.58 24.38 22.71
C LYS A 40 21.60 24.94 21.72
N MET A 41 21.14 25.51 20.61
CA MET A 41 22.00 26.03 19.55
C MET A 41 22.24 27.52 19.73
N THR A 42 23.46 27.99 19.46
CA THR A 42 23.73 29.43 19.45
C THR A 42 23.07 30.07 18.21
N PRO A 43 22.78 31.38 18.25
CA PRO A 43 22.27 32.10 17.09
C PRO A 43 23.15 31.94 15.84
N GLU A 44 24.46 31.88 16.01
CA GLU A 44 25.42 31.65 14.93
C GLU A 44 25.28 30.26 14.31
N GLN A 45 25.09 29.22 15.15
CA GLN A 45 24.87 27.85 14.66
C GLN A 45 23.57 27.75 13.85
N ILE A 46 22.49 28.40 14.31
CA ILE A 46 21.22 28.45 13.60
C ILE A 46 21.40 29.16 12.25
N HIS A 47 22.14 30.27 12.20
CA HIS A 47 22.39 31.01 10.97
C HIS A 47 23.18 30.18 9.95
N ILE A 48 24.25 29.50 10.38
CA ILE A 48 25.04 28.61 9.52
C ILE A 48 24.18 27.48 8.96
N MET A 49 23.36 26.84 9.80
CA MET A 49 22.48 25.76 9.35
C MET A 49 21.41 26.26 8.38
N ASN A 50 20.84 27.45 8.62
CA ASN A 50 19.88 28.04 7.70
C ASN A 50 20.50 28.31 6.32
N GLN A 51 21.73 28.81 6.26
CA GLN A 51 22.45 29.00 5.00
C GLN A 51 22.76 27.67 4.31
N GLN A 52 23.24 26.67 5.07
CA GLN A 52 23.58 25.35 4.54
C GLN A 52 22.37 24.67 3.89
N TYR A 53 21.19 24.81 4.49
CA TYR A 53 19.95 24.19 4.01
C TYR A 53 19.10 25.11 3.13
N GLY A 54 19.57 26.33 2.85
CA GLY A 54 18.85 27.33 2.07
C GLY A 54 17.54 27.80 2.71
N LEU A 55 17.38 27.63 4.02
CA LEU A 55 16.21 28.06 4.78
C LEU A 55 16.15 29.58 4.96
N ASP A 56 17.27 30.27 4.75
CA ASP A 56 17.41 31.73 4.71
C ASP A 56 16.88 32.36 3.42
N LYS A 57 16.66 31.57 2.36
CA LYS A 57 16.19 32.05 1.06
C LYS A 57 14.69 32.38 1.08
N PRO A 58 14.20 33.26 0.18
CA PRO A 58 12.77 33.45 0.00
C PRO A 58 12.02 32.14 -0.29
N VAL A 59 10.79 32.00 0.22
CA VAL A 59 10.01 30.75 0.14
C VAL A 59 9.84 30.24 -1.30
N TRP A 60 9.64 31.15 -2.26
CA TRP A 60 9.53 30.78 -3.68
C TRP A 60 10.82 30.14 -4.22
N MET A 61 11.99 30.58 -3.76
CA MET A 61 13.28 30.04 -4.18
C MET A 61 13.51 28.66 -3.55
N GLN A 62 13.13 28.50 -2.28
CA GLN A 62 13.15 27.19 -1.61
C GLN A 62 12.24 26.19 -2.33
N TYR A 63 11.07 26.62 -2.79
CA TYR A 63 10.14 25.79 -3.55
C TYR A 63 10.71 25.36 -4.91
N LEU A 64 11.32 26.28 -5.66
CA LEU A 64 11.98 25.96 -6.94
C LEU A 64 13.18 25.02 -6.76
N MET A 65 13.97 25.20 -5.70
CA MET A 65 15.07 24.29 -5.35
C MET A 65 14.54 22.89 -5.04
N TYR A 66 13.44 22.79 -4.27
CA TYR A 66 12.79 21.52 -3.97
C TYR A 66 12.26 20.81 -5.23
N LEU A 67 11.52 21.52 -6.09
CA LEU A 67 11.05 20.95 -7.36
C LEU A 67 12.21 20.53 -8.27
N GLY A 68 13.22 21.38 -8.41
CA GLY A 68 14.42 21.10 -9.21
C GLY A 68 15.18 19.88 -8.72
N GLY A 69 15.34 19.73 -7.40
CA GLY A 69 15.93 18.56 -6.76
C GLY A 69 15.14 17.30 -7.06
N MET A 70 13.82 17.31 -6.84
CA MET A 70 12.98 16.13 -7.07
C MET A 70 13.03 15.63 -8.51
N LEU A 71 13.09 16.52 -9.50
CA LEU A 71 13.24 16.14 -10.92
C LEU A 71 14.55 15.39 -11.21
N HIS A 72 15.58 15.57 -10.39
CA HIS A 72 16.87 14.88 -10.48
C HIS A 72 17.01 13.74 -9.46
N GLY A 73 15.94 13.41 -8.72
CA GLY A 73 15.97 12.38 -7.68
C GLY A 73 16.60 12.83 -6.35
N ASP A 74 16.88 14.13 -6.20
CA ASP A 74 17.33 14.73 -4.95
C ASP A 74 16.12 15.17 -4.12
N MET A 75 15.83 14.43 -3.05
CA MET A 75 14.76 14.72 -2.10
C MET A 75 15.23 15.59 -0.94
N GLY A 76 16.44 16.13 -1.03
CA GLY A 76 17.10 16.88 0.03
C GLY A 76 17.80 15.97 1.03
N THR A 77 18.23 16.60 2.11
CA THR A 77 19.04 15.99 3.16
C THR A 77 18.29 16.06 4.48
N SER A 78 18.27 14.96 5.21
CA SER A 78 17.67 14.91 6.54
C SER A 78 18.50 15.72 7.54
N PHE A 79 17.83 16.56 8.33
CA PHE A 79 18.49 17.33 9.40
C PHE A 79 18.59 16.54 10.70
N GLN A 80 17.80 15.47 10.83
CA GLN A 80 17.64 14.68 12.05
C GLN A 80 18.41 13.35 12.02
N PHE A 81 18.73 12.85 10.82
CA PHE A 81 19.43 11.58 10.62
C PHE A 81 20.82 11.82 10.05
N SER A 82 21.69 12.48 10.83
CA SER A 82 23.13 12.63 10.54
C SER A 82 23.45 13.27 9.18
N ASN A 83 22.62 14.21 8.72
CA ASN A 83 22.82 14.91 7.44
C ASN A 83 22.89 13.93 6.24
N GLN A 84 22.14 12.82 6.31
CA GLN A 84 22.07 11.83 5.24
C GLN A 84 21.08 12.24 4.15
N PRO A 85 21.38 11.93 2.87
CA PRO A 85 20.42 12.12 1.78
C PRO A 85 19.13 11.33 2.05
N VAL A 86 17.99 11.96 1.83
CA VAL A 86 16.67 11.31 2.02
C VAL A 86 16.52 10.11 1.09
N SER A 87 17.07 10.18 -0.12
CA SER A 87 17.12 9.06 -1.07
C SER A 87 17.85 7.83 -0.51
N TYR A 88 18.92 8.03 0.27
CA TYR A 88 19.65 6.95 0.94
C TYR A 88 18.82 6.32 2.07
N LEU A 89 18.16 7.15 2.90
CA LEU A 89 17.25 6.68 3.93
C LEU A 89 16.10 5.85 3.35
N ILE A 90 15.57 6.28 2.19
CA ILE A 90 14.54 5.54 1.46
C ILE A 90 15.09 4.21 0.94
N ALA A 91 16.20 4.23 0.20
CA ALA A 91 16.73 3.05 -0.47
C ALA A 91 17.08 1.90 0.50
N THR A 92 17.56 2.25 1.70
CA THR A 92 17.95 1.27 2.71
C THR A 92 16.76 0.61 3.42
N ARG A 93 15.57 1.23 3.39
CA ARG A 93 14.40 0.80 4.17
C ARG A 93 13.23 0.32 3.33
N ILE A 94 13.16 0.74 2.06
CA ILE A 94 12.08 0.38 1.14
C ILE A 94 11.98 -1.14 0.95
N GLY A 95 13.10 -1.87 1.04
CA GLY A 95 13.13 -3.33 0.88
C GLY A 95 12.28 -4.07 1.92
N ALA A 96 12.37 -3.70 3.19
CA ALA A 96 11.58 -4.34 4.26
C ALA A 96 10.08 -4.09 4.07
N SER A 97 9.68 -2.85 3.78
CA SER A 97 8.29 -2.49 3.51
C SER A 97 7.73 -3.19 2.27
N ALA A 98 8.50 -3.23 1.19
CA ALA A 98 8.11 -3.90 -0.06
C ALA A 98 7.94 -5.41 0.16
N GLN A 99 8.88 -6.04 0.87
CA GLN A 99 8.80 -7.46 1.20
C GLN A 99 7.51 -7.77 1.98
N LEU A 100 7.20 -7.00 3.02
CA LEU A 100 5.98 -7.19 3.80
C LEU A 100 4.71 -6.96 3.00
N GLY A 101 4.66 -5.90 2.20
CA GLY A 101 3.51 -5.61 1.35
C GLY A 101 3.24 -6.73 0.37
N ILE A 102 4.29 -7.25 -0.29
CA ILE A 102 4.18 -8.39 -1.21
C ILE A 102 3.76 -9.66 -0.49
N GLN A 103 4.37 -9.98 0.66
CA GLN A 103 4.02 -11.16 1.45
C GLN A 103 2.55 -11.10 1.91
N ALA A 104 2.11 -9.96 2.43
CA ALA A 104 0.73 -9.75 2.88
C ALA A 104 -0.28 -9.86 1.72
N MET A 105 0.08 -9.33 0.55
CA MET A 105 -0.75 -9.44 -0.65
C MET A 105 -0.87 -10.90 -1.12
N ILE A 106 0.26 -11.60 -1.24
CA ILE A 106 0.27 -13.02 -1.65
C ILE A 106 -0.53 -13.85 -0.66
N PHE A 107 -0.27 -13.68 0.64
CA PHE A 107 -1.01 -14.37 1.69
C PHE A 107 -2.52 -14.10 1.57
N GLY A 108 -2.91 -12.83 1.52
CA GLY A 108 -4.31 -12.45 1.52
C GLY A 108 -5.04 -12.91 0.26
N VAL A 109 -4.47 -12.69 -0.92
CA VAL A 109 -5.09 -13.11 -2.18
C VAL A 109 -5.17 -14.64 -2.26
N PHE A 110 -4.09 -15.35 -1.92
CA PHE A 110 -4.06 -16.81 -1.99
C PHE A 110 -5.10 -17.45 -1.09
N PHE A 111 -5.10 -17.12 0.21
CA PHE A 111 -6.07 -17.68 1.14
C PHE A 111 -7.49 -17.15 0.89
N GLY A 112 -7.62 -15.90 0.45
CA GLY A 112 -8.89 -15.31 0.07
C GLY A 112 -9.55 -16.07 -1.08
N ILE A 113 -8.80 -16.39 -2.15
CA ILE A 113 -9.31 -17.20 -3.26
C ILE A 113 -9.78 -18.57 -2.77
N ILE A 114 -8.99 -19.23 -1.92
CA ILE A 114 -9.33 -20.55 -1.37
C ILE A 114 -10.63 -20.48 -0.56
N PHE A 115 -10.70 -19.60 0.43
CA PHE A 115 -11.86 -19.51 1.31
C PHE A 115 -13.11 -19.00 0.59
N GLY A 116 -12.96 -18.03 -0.31
CA GLY A 116 -14.05 -17.55 -1.15
C GLY A 116 -14.61 -18.64 -2.06
N SER A 117 -13.74 -19.46 -2.65
CA SER A 117 -14.15 -20.59 -3.49
C SER A 117 -14.88 -21.66 -2.68
N ILE A 118 -14.36 -22.01 -1.51
CA ILE A 118 -14.99 -22.97 -0.59
C ILE A 118 -16.38 -22.47 -0.18
N ALA A 119 -16.50 -21.19 0.18
CA ALA A 119 -17.79 -20.59 0.54
C ALA A 119 -18.79 -20.59 -0.62
N ALA A 120 -18.36 -20.28 -1.86
CA ALA A 120 -19.23 -20.31 -3.02
C ALA A 120 -19.74 -21.72 -3.37
N ILE A 121 -18.87 -22.74 -3.30
CA ILE A 121 -19.24 -24.13 -3.57
C ILE A 121 -20.23 -24.64 -2.51
N ASN A 122 -20.07 -24.19 -1.27
CA ASN A 122 -20.91 -24.57 -0.14
C ASN A 122 -21.94 -23.49 0.21
N ARG A 123 -22.45 -22.75 -0.79
CA ARG A 123 -23.40 -21.65 -0.61
C ARG A 123 -24.60 -22.06 0.26
N ASN A 124 -25.02 -21.18 1.15
CA ASN A 124 -26.14 -21.37 2.09
C ASN A 124 -25.93 -22.50 3.11
N THR A 125 -24.68 -22.91 3.34
CA THR A 125 -24.32 -23.83 4.43
C THR A 125 -23.60 -23.09 5.56
N TRP A 126 -23.35 -23.77 6.67
CA TRP A 126 -22.58 -23.21 7.79
C TRP A 126 -21.16 -22.78 7.40
N VAL A 127 -20.55 -23.44 6.40
CA VAL A 127 -19.20 -23.09 5.91
C VAL A 127 -19.21 -21.73 5.23
N ASP A 128 -20.19 -21.48 4.37
CA ASP A 128 -20.40 -20.19 3.71
C ASP A 128 -20.65 -19.07 4.73
N THR A 129 -21.54 -19.33 5.70
CA THR A 129 -21.80 -18.40 6.80
C THR A 129 -20.53 -18.09 7.60
N LEU A 130 -19.74 -19.11 7.95
CA LEU A 130 -18.51 -18.94 8.72
C LEU A 130 -17.49 -18.08 7.96
N VAL A 131 -17.21 -18.39 6.68
CA VAL A 131 -16.28 -17.61 5.87
C VAL A 131 -16.77 -16.16 5.71
N THR A 132 -18.07 -15.97 5.53
CA THR A 132 -18.65 -14.62 5.41
C THR A 132 -18.50 -13.83 6.71
N VAL A 133 -18.82 -14.43 7.86
CA VAL A 133 -18.65 -13.80 9.17
C VAL A 133 -17.18 -13.48 9.45
N LEU A 134 -16.27 -14.41 9.21
CA LEU A 134 -14.83 -14.18 9.38
C LEU A 134 -14.31 -13.08 8.45
N SER A 135 -14.82 -12.99 7.23
CA SER A 135 -14.47 -11.91 6.29
C SER A 135 -14.99 -10.56 6.79
N ILE A 136 -16.21 -10.50 7.33
CA ILE A 136 -16.76 -9.27 7.92
C ILE A 136 -15.92 -8.82 9.12
N ILE A 137 -15.57 -9.74 10.02
CA ILE A 137 -14.73 -9.45 11.18
C ILE A 137 -13.33 -8.99 10.72
N GLY A 138 -12.70 -9.74 9.82
CA GLY A 138 -11.37 -9.43 9.29
C GLY A 138 -11.29 -8.07 8.61
N LYS A 139 -12.36 -7.64 7.94
CA LYS A 139 -12.45 -6.29 7.35
C LYS A 139 -12.72 -5.20 8.38
N SER A 140 -13.45 -5.51 9.45
CA SER A 140 -13.90 -4.52 10.44
C SER A 140 -12.86 -4.27 11.54
N VAL A 141 -12.02 -5.25 11.83
CA VAL A 141 -10.95 -5.12 12.83
C VAL A 141 -9.78 -4.38 12.21
N PRO A 142 -9.30 -3.27 12.82
CA PRO A 142 -8.11 -2.58 12.32
C PRO A 142 -6.87 -3.48 12.39
N ASN A 143 -6.03 -3.44 11.35
CA ASN A 143 -4.83 -4.28 11.25
C ASN A 143 -3.89 -4.16 12.47
N PHE A 144 -3.77 -2.97 13.05
CA PHE A 144 -2.93 -2.76 14.23
C PHE A 144 -3.46 -3.49 15.48
N VAL A 145 -4.78 -3.63 15.62
CA VAL A 145 -5.39 -4.40 16.71
C VAL A 145 -5.02 -5.86 16.55
N LEU A 146 -5.15 -6.39 15.33
CA LEU A 146 -4.77 -7.76 15.03
C LEU A 146 -3.27 -7.98 15.25
N ALA A 147 -2.41 -7.03 14.88
CA ALA A 147 -0.98 -7.09 15.13
C ALA A 147 -0.65 -7.22 16.63
N VAL A 148 -1.22 -6.36 17.47
CA VAL A 148 -1.01 -6.38 18.92
C VAL A 148 -1.53 -7.69 19.53
N LEU A 149 -2.68 -8.19 19.10
CA LEU A 149 -3.22 -9.47 19.56
C LEU A 149 -2.32 -10.64 19.17
N LEU A 150 -1.87 -10.68 17.91
CA LEU A 150 -0.93 -11.70 17.42
C LEU A 150 0.40 -11.66 18.19
N GLN A 151 0.95 -10.47 18.40
CA GLN A 151 2.17 -10.27 19.18
C GLN A 151 1.98 -10.74 20.63
N TYR A 152 0.87 -10.40 21.29
CA TYR A 152 0.61 -10.78 22.67
C TYR A 152 0.36 -12.28 22.84
N TYR A 153 -0.51 -12.88 22.03
CA TYR A 153 -0.89 -14.29 22.21
C TYR A 153 0.12 -15.25 21.60
N ILE A 154 0.57 -15.01 20.36
CA ILE A 154 1.43 -15.96 19.63
C ILE A 154 2.90 -15.80 20.01
N ALA A 155 3.38 -14.56 20.10
CA ALA A 155 4.79 -14.31 20.39
C ALA A 155 5.08 -14.29 21.89
N LEU A 156 4.34 -13.49 22.68
CA LEU A 156 4.63 -13.34 24.11
C LEU A 156 4.12 -14.53 24.95
N LYS A 157 2.84 -14.91 24.83
CA LYS A 157 2.28 -16.00 25.66
C LYS A 157 2.72 -17.39 25.23
N LEU A 158 2.64 -17.69 23.93
CA LEU A 158 2.96 -19.02 23.41
C LEU A 158 4.43 -19.20 23.06
N GLY A 159 5.19 -18.12 22.83
CA GLY A 159 6.62 -18.20 22.50
C GLY A 159 6.94 -18.86 21.16
N ILE A 160 5.96 -18.96 20.24
CA ILE A 160 6.11 -19.71 18.98
C ILE A 160 6.88 -18.89 17.93
N LEU A 161 6.62 -17.58 17.89
CA LEU A 161 7.17 -16.65 16.92
C LEU A 161 7.81 -15.45 17.63
N PRO A 162 8.76 -14.76 17.00
CA PRO A 162 9.39 -13.58 17.60
C PRO A 162 8.40 -12.44 17.78
N ILE A 163 8.62 -11.64 18.84
CA ILE A 163 7.73 -10.52 19.24
C ILE A 163 7.89 -9.32 18.29
N ALA A 164 9.12 -8.98 17.93
CA ALA A 164 9.51 -7.82 17.13
C ALA A 164 10.96 -8.01 16.67
N ASP A 165 11.46 -7.12 15.80
CA ASP A 165 12.78 -7.11 15.11
C ASP A 165 12.71 -7.60 13.64
N TRP A 166 13.82 -7.54 12.93
CA TRP A 166 13.93 -7.86 11.50
C TRP A 166 15.16 -8.74 11.19
N GLY A 167 15.26 -9.86 11.93
CA GLY A 167 16.42 -10.76 11.88
C GLY A 167 16.28 -12.00 10.98
N GLY A 168 15.13 -12.22 10.34
CA GLY A 168 14.89 -13.41 9.51
C GLY A 168 13.42 -13.65 9.15
N PHE A 169 13.13 -14.75 8.44
CA PHE A 169 11.79 -15.04 7.93
C PHE A 169 10.71 -15.18 9.03
N SER A 170 11.07 -15.72 10.19
CA SER A 170 10.13 -15.88 11.32
C SER A 170 9.56 -14.54 11.80
N TYR A 171 10.33 -13.46 11.69
CA TYR A 171 9.91 -12.10 12.05
C TYR A 171 8.88 -11.51 11.09
N THR A 172 8.77 -12.05 9.87
CA THR A 172 7.86 -11.53 8.86
C THR A 172 6.47 -12.17 8.94
N ILE A 173 6.32 -13.31 9.63
CA ILE A 173 5.08 -14.10 9.66
C ILE A 173 3.93 -13.35 10.33
N LEU A 174 4.12 -12.89 11.57
CA LEU A 174 3.06 -12.18 12.30
C LEU A 174 2.66 -10.84 11.63
N PRO A 175 3.61 -9.98 11.20
CA PRO A 175 3.28 -8.79 10.42
C PRO A 175 2.53 -9.10 9.12
N THR A 176 2.93 -10.16 8.41
CA THR A 176 2.29 -10.59 7.15
C THR A 176 0.85 -11.01 7.39
N ILE A 177 0.58 -11.79 8.44
CA ILE A 177 -0.79 -12.20 8.79
C ILE A 177 -1.61 -10.96 9.19
N ALA A 178 -1.06 -10.08 10.03
CA ALA A 178 -1.75 -8.88 10.48
C ALA A 178 -2.14 -7.95 9.32
N LEU A 179 -1.25 -7.75 8.35
CA LEU A 179 -1.51 -6.95 7.15
C LEU A 179 -2.39 -7.69 6.12
N GLY A 180 -2.21 -9.00 5.99
CA GLY A 180 -2.83 -9.81 4.96
C GLY A 180 -4.28 -10.18 5.21
N VAL A 181 -4.78 -10.08 6.45
CA VAL A 181 -6.20 -10.37 6.78
C VAL A 181 -7.17 -9.44 6.05
N GLY A 182 -6.82 -8.16 5.86
CA GLY A 182 -7.65 -7.22 5.08
C GLY A 182 -7.84 -7.68 3.62
N PRO A 183 -6.75 -7.86 2.84
CA PRO A 183 -6.81 -8.41 1.49
C PRO A 183 -7.45 -9.81 1.43
N LEU A 184 -7.25 -10.65 2.44
CA LEU A 184 -7.89 -11.97 2.56
C LEU A 184 -9.41 -11.85 2.61
N ALA A 185 -9.91 -11.06 3.55
CA ALA A 185 -11.34 -10.86 3.77
C ALA A 185 -12.03 -10.30 2.53
N GLU A 186 -11.42 -9.31 1.87
CA GLU A 186 -12.00 -8.76 0.65
C GLU A 186 -11.96 -9.79 -0.49
N THR A 187 -10.82 -10.43 -0.72
CA THR A 187 -10.67 -11.39 -1.82
C THR A 187 -11.63 -12.56 -1.64
N ALA A 188 -11.78 -13.08 -0.42
CA ALA A 188 -12.75 -14.13 -0.12
C ALA A 188 -14.18 -13.73 -0.44
N ARG A 189 -14.61 -12.54 0.00
CA ARG A 189 -15.94 -12.00 -0.27
C ARG A 189 -16.19 -11.80 -1.77
N PHE A 190 -15.18 -11.28 -2.47
CA PHE A 190 -15.26 -10.98 -3.89
C PHE A 190 -15.36 -12.25 -4.73
N ILE A 191 -14.45 -13.22 -4.49
CA ILE A 191 -14.45 -14.51 -5.17
C ILE A 191 -15.74 -15.27 -4.86
N ARG A 192 -16.20 -15.26 -3.61
CA ARG A 192 -17.46 -15.91 -3.23
C ARG A 192 -18.62 -15.36 -4.05
N THR A 193 -18.78 -14.04 -4.08
CA THR A 193 -19.88 -13.38 -4.79
C THR A 193 -19.81 -13.67 -6.29
N GLY A 194 -18.64 -13.44 -6.91
CA GLY A 194 -18.46 -13.67 -8.34
C GLY A 194 -18.67 -15.13 -8.75
N MET A 195 -18.24 -16.09 -7.93
CA MET A 195 -18.43 -17.51 -8.24
C MET A 195 -19.89 -17.90 -8.11
N VAL A 196 -20.59 -17.40 -7.09
CA VAL A 196 -22.03 -17.64 -6.94
C VAL A 196 -22.79 -17.10 -8.15
N ASP A 197 -22.49 -15.89 -8.62
CA ASP A 197 -23.14 -15.28 -9.79
C ASP A 197 -22.89 -16.11 -11.05
N VAL A 198 -21.64 -16.54 -11.27
CA VAL A 198 -21.31 -17.43 -12.40
C VAL A 198 -22.05 -18.76 -12.30
N LEU A 199 -22.06 -19.41 -11.14
CA LEU A 199 -22.68 -20.73 -10.96
C LEU A 199 -24.20 -20.73 -11.17
N ASN A 200 -24.85 -19.57 -11.09
CA ASN A 200 -26.28 -19.38 -11.35
C ASN A 200 -26.60 -18.89 -12.77
N SER A 201 -25.62 -18.83 -13.67
CA SER A 201 -25.82 -18.33 -15.04
C SER A 201 -26.25 -19.41 -16.03
N ASP A 202 -26.99 -19.02 -17.05
CA ASP A 202 -27.53 -19.91 -18.11
C ASP A 202 -26.43 -20.70 -18.84
N TYR A 203 -25.23 -20.12 -19.01
CA TYR A 203 -24.14 -20.84 -19.68
C TYR A 203 -23.56 -21.97 -18.82
N ILE A 204 -23.69 -21.91 -17.49
CA ILE A 204 -23.36 -23.03 -16.60
C ILE A 204 -24.42 -24.12 -16.71
N GLU A 205 -25.70 -23.78 -16.90
CA GLU A 205 -26.73 -24.78 -17.18
C GLU A 205 -26.46 -25.52 -18.50
N LEU A 206 -26.07 -24.79 -19.55
CA LEU A 206 -25.63 -25.40 -20.80
C LEU A 206 -24.40 -26.29 -20.60
N ALA A 207 -23.42 -25.86 -19.79
CA ALA A 207 -22.25 -26.68 -19.47
C ALA A 207 -22.62 -27.97 -18.74
N ARG A 208 -23.59 -27.92 -17.81
CA ARG A 208 -24.14 -29.11 -17.14
C ARG A 208 -24.84 -30.04 -18.14
N ALA A 209 -25.65 -29.48 -19.05
CA ALA A 209 -26.34 -30.24 -20.09
C ALA A 209 -25.37 -30.94 -21.07
N LYS A 210 -24.19 -30.35 -21.30
CA LYS A 210 -23.08 -30.96 -22.07
C LYS A 210 -22.31 -32.05 -21.30
N GLY A 211 -22.67 -32.35 -20.06
CA GLY A 211 -22.06 -33.40 -19.24
C GLY A 211 -20.76 -33.02 -18.55
N LEU A 212 -20.44 -31.72 -18.42
CA LEU A 212 -19.25 -31.30 -17.68
C LEU A 212 -19.37 -31.67 -16.19
N SER A 213 -18.26 -32.15 -15.62
CA SER A 213 -18.21 -32.49 -14.20
C SER A 213 -18.30 -31.24 -13.31
N LYS A 214 -18.73 -31.41 -12.06
CA LYS A 214 -18.75 -30.31 -11.07
C LYS A 214 -17.39 -29.62 -10.95
N PHE A 215 -16.29 -30.39 -11.00
CA PHE A 215 -14.94 -29.84 -10.93
C PHE A 215 -14.60 -28.99 -12.15
N GLN A 216 -14.95 -29.44 -13.36
CA GLN A 216 -14.75 -28.66 -14.59
C GLN A 216 -15.52 -27.34 -14.54
N ILE A 217 -16.80 -27.38 -14.10
CA ILE A 217 -17.64 -26.19 -13.92
C ILE A 217 -17.01 -25.21 -12.92
N VAL A 218 -16.58 -25.69 -11.76
CA VAL A 218 -16.02 -24.84 -10.71
C VAL A 218 -14.68 -24.23 -11.13
N TYR A 219 -13.72 -25.04 -11.60
CA TYR A 219 -12.37 -24.58 -11.86
C TYR A 219 -12.25 -23.80 -13.18
N HIS A 220 -12.80 -24.33 -14.28
CA HIS A 220 -12.60 -23.76 -15.61
C HIS A 220 -13.59 -22.64 -15.95
N HIS A 221 -14.77 -22.63 -15.34
CA HIS A 221 -15.79 -21.62 -15.61
C HIS A 221 -15.95 -20.65 -14.43
N ALA A 222 -16.36 -21.13 -13.25
CA ALA A 222 -16.67 -20.26 -12.12
C ALA A 222 -15.45 -19.48 -11.62
N LEU A 223 -14.44 -20.18 -11.12
CA LEU A 223 -13.27 -19.55 -10.54
C LEU A 223 -12.53 -18.68 -11.57
N ARG A 224 -12.29 -19.20 -12.78
CA ARG A 224 -11.59 -18.46 -13.84
C ARG A 224 -12.29 -17.16 -14.20
N ASN A 225 -13.62 -17.16 -14.33
CA ASN A 225 -14.38 -15.96 -14.67
C ASN A 225 -14.45 -14.97 -13.49
N SER A 226 -14.47 -15.45 -12.24
CA SER A 226 -14.44 -14.60 -11.05
C SER A 226 -13.07 -13.98 -10.76
N LEU A 227 -11.98 -14.54 -11.28
CA LEU A 227 -10.63 -13.98 -11.13
C LEU A 227 -10.39 -12.75 -12.02
N ILE A 228 -11.08 -12.62 -13.15
CA ILE A 228 -10.86 -11.50 -14.09
C ILE A 228 -11.13 -10.16 -13.41
N PRO A 229 -12.27 -9.96 -12.71
CA PRO A 229 -12.53 -8.71 -12.04
C PRO A 229 -11.66 -8.53 -10.77
N LEU A 230 -11.18 -9.62 -10.14
CA LEU A 230 -10.34 -9.52 -8.94
C LEU A 230 -9.03 -8.75 -9.20
N ILE A 231 -8.50 -8.82 -10.43
CA ILE A 231 -7.30 -8.09 -10.83
C ILE A 231 -7.47 -6.55 -10.64
N THR A 232 -8.70 -6.02 -10.71
CA THR A 232 -9.00 -4.57 -10.49
C THR A 232 -8.67 -4.17 -9.08
N LEU A 233 -8.87 -5.09 -8.15
CA LEU A 233 -8.81 -4.83 -6.73
C LEU A 233 -7.37 -4.96 -6.22
N ILE A 234 -6.58 -5.84 -6.83
CA ILE A 234 -5.17 -6.07 -6.42
C ILE A 234 -4.36 -4.78 -6.49
N GLY A 235 -4.55 -3.96 -7.54
CA GLY A 235 -3.84 -2.69 -7.71
C GLY A 235 -4.03 -1.73 -6.54
N PRO A 236 -5.25 -1.22 -6.30
CA PRO A 236 -5.54 -0.35 -5.15
C PRO A 236 -5.16 -0.97 -3.80
N TYR A 237 -5.34 -2.27 -3.61
CA TYR A 237 -4.93 -2.93 -2.36
C TYR A 237 -3.42 -2.95 -2.15
N THR A 238 -2.64 -3.11 -3.21
CA THR A 238 -1.18 -3.10 -3.11
C THR A 238 -0.71 -1.78 -2.54
N VAL A 239 -1.35 -0.68 -2.95
CA VAL A 239 -1.01 0.64 -2.44
C VAL A 239 -1.51 0.87 -1.01
N SER A 240 -2.74 0.42 -0.71
CA SER A 240 -3.27 0.51 0.64
C SER A 240 -2.36 -0.22 1.64
N LEU A 241 -1.77 -1.37 1.26
CA LEU A 241 -0.81 -2.09 2.09
C LEU A 241 0.50 -1.32 2.30
N MET A 242 1.02 -0.64 1.26
CA MET A 242 2.22 0.20 1.42
C MET A 242 2.01 1.35 2.40
N THR A 243 0.78 1.88 2.49
CA THR A 243 0.42 2.95 3.43
C THR A 243 0.07 2.40 4.82
N GLY A 244 -0.59 1.23 4.87
CA GLY A 244 -0.99 0.56 6.11
C GLY A 244 0.15 -0.14 6.85
N SER A 245 1.27 -0.40 6.18
CA SER A 245 2.44 -1.03 6.79
C SER A 245 3.10 -0.14 7.84
N MET A 246 2.93 1.19 7.82
CA MET A 246 3.63 2.09 8.74
C MET A 246 3.40 1.77 10.22
N VAL A 247 2.15 1.51 10.59
CA VAL A 247 1.79 1.18 11.98
C VAL A 247 2.27 -0.22 12.34
N ILE A 248 2.20 -1.16 11.39
CA ILE A 248 2.62 -2.53 11.59
C ILE A 248 4.14 -2.63 11.73
N GLU A 249 4.87 -1.89 10.90
CA GLU A 249 6.32 -1.77 10.97
C GLU A 249 6.76 -1.20 12.32
N ASN A 250 6.02 -0.23 12.86
CA ASN A 250 6.31 0.30 14.19
C ASN A 250 6.05 -0.72 15.31
N ILE A 251 4.90 -1.43 15.30
CA ILE A 251 4.53 -2.43 16.31
C ILE A 251 5.53 -3.59 16.39
N PHE A 252 6.02 -4.03 15.23
CA PHE A 252 6.96 -5.15 15.13
C PHE A 252 8.43 -4.71 15.02
N SER A 253 8.75 -3.43 15.20
CA SER A 253 10.11 -2.87 15.10
C SER A 253 10.83 -3.20 13.79
N ILE A 254 10.10 -3.11 12.68
CA ILE A 254 10.60 -3.40 11.34
C ILE A 254 11.29 -2.13 10.81
N PRO A 255 12.52 -2.22 10.27
CA PRO A 255 13.27 -1.09 9.73
C PRO A 255 12.77 -0.70 8.32
N GLY A 256 11.46 -0.50 8.19
CA GLY A 256 10.79 -0.13 6.96
C GLY A 256 10.68 1.38 6.77
N ILE A 257 10.18 1.77 5.59
CA ILE A 257 10.02 3.18 5.23
C ILE A 257 8.84 3.83 5.95
N GLY A 258 7.86 3.04 6.37
CA GLY A 258 6.74 3.51 7.16
C GLY A 258 7.14 3.85 8.59
N GLU A 259 8.00 3.04 9.21
CA GLU A 259 8.61 3.41 10.50
C GLU A 259 9.43 4.70 10.37
N GLN A 260 10.25 4.83 9.31
CA GLN A 260 11.02 6.05 9.05
C GLN A 260 10.12 7.28 8.91
N PHE A 261 8.97 7.13 8.24
CA PHE A 261 8.00 8.21 8.07
C PHE A 261 7.45 8.68 9.42
N VAL A 262 6.97 7.75 10.26
CA VAL A 262 6.45 8.06 11.59
C VAL A 262 7.52 8.74 12.45
N LYS A 263 8.76 8.24 12.41
CA LYS A 263 9.88 8.83 13.15
C LYS A 263 10.26 10.23 12.65
N SER A 264 10.12 10.49 11.35
CA SER A 264 10.40 11.80 10.76
C SER A 264 9.36 12.83 11.21
N ILE A 265 8.09 12.42 11.37
CA ILE A 265 7.03 13.27 11.92
C ILE A 265 7.33 13.64 13.37
N THR A 266 7.70 12.68 14.22
CA THR A 266 7.98 12.97 15.64
C THR A 266 9.23 13.81 15.85
N THR A 267 10.15 13.84 14.88
CA THR A 267 11.40 14.61 14.92
C THR A 267 11.37 15.89 14.09
N ASN A 268 10.24 16.23 13.47
CA ASN A 268 10.10 17.38 12.57
C ASN A 268 11.11 17.40 11.41
N ASP A 269 11.46 16.22 10.88
CA ASP A 269 12.37 16.10 9.75
C ASP A 269 11.65 16.33 8.42
N TYR A 270 11.44 17.60 8.08
CA TYR A 270 10.63 17.99 6.92
C TYR A 270 11.12 17.40 5.59
N PRO A 271 12.43 17.43 5.24
CA PRO A 271 12.91 16.81 3.99
C PRO A 271 12.53 15.35 3.88
N THR A 272 12.66 14.57 4.96
CA THR A 272 12.30 13.15 4.96
C THR A 272 10.79 12.94 4.86
N ILE A 273 9.97 13.72 5.58
CA ILE A 273 8.50 13.66 5.45
C ILE A 273 8.08 13.92 4.00
N MET A 274 8.64 14.96 3.38
CA MET A 274 8.33 15.35 2.01
C MET A 274 8.77 14.28 1.00
N GLY A 275 10.01 13.79 1.13
CA GLY A 275 10.55 12.74 0.25
C GLY A 275 9.79 11.42 0.35
N VAL A 276 9.47 10.96 1.57
CA VAL A 276 8.70 9.73 1.77
C VAL A 276 7.24 9.89 1.30
N THR A 277 6.62 11.05 1.52
CA THR A 277 5.29 11.36 0.97
C THR A 277 5.30 11.32 -0.56
N MET A 278 6.33 11.87 -1.19
CA MET A 278 6.51 11.83 -2.64
C MET A 278 6.71 10.40 -3.13
N LEU A 279 7.50 9.58 -2.42
CA LEU A 279 7.69 8.16 -2.74
C LEU A 279 6.37 7.39 -2.70
N PHE A 280 5.57 7.54 -1.65
CA PHE A 280 4.27 6.86 -1.55
C PHE A 280 3.30 7.33 -2.63
N SER A 281 3.28 8.62 -2.93
CA SER A 281 2.42 9.18 -3.98
C SER A 281 2.84 8.70 -5.36
N ALA A 282 4.14 8.68 -5.65
CA ALA A 282 4.69 8.14 -6.89
C ALA A 282 4.37 6.64 -7.03
N GLY A 283 4.56 5.86 -5.96
CA GLY A 283 4.21 4.44 -5.93
C GLY A 283 2.72 4.20 -6.17
N LEU A 284 1.86 4.96 -5.48
CA LEU A 284 0.40 4.90 -5.65
C LEU A 284 -0.01 5.15 -7.09
N VAL A 285 0.44 6.27 -7.66
CA VAL A 285 0.04 6.64 -9.00
C VAL A 285 0.64 5.69 -10.05
N ALA A 286 1.85 5.18 -9.82
CA ALA A 286 2.44 4.14 -10.67
C ALA A 286 1.60 2.84 -10.67
N VAL A 287 1.17 2.36 -9.50
CA VAL A 287 0.32 1.16 -9.40
C VAL A 287 -1.06 1.38 -10.01
N ILE A 288 -1.65 2.57 -9.84
CA ILE A 288 -2.90 2.93 -10.50
C ILE A 288 -2.72 2.91 -12.02
N LEU A 289 -1.66 3.55 -12.53
CA LEU A 289 -1.36 3.57 -13.97
C LEU A 289 -1.17 2.15 -14.53
N LEU A 290 -0.43 1.30 -13.81
CA LEU A 290 -0.25 -0.11 -14.19
C LEU A 290 -1.59 -0.85 -14.24
N THR A 291 -2.44 -0.61 -13.24
CA THR A 291 -3.78 -1.21 -13.16
C THR A 291 -4.64 -0.74 -14.33
N ASP A 292 -4.68 0.56 -14.61
CA ASP A 292 -5.39 1.14 -15.76
C ASP A 292 -4.91 0.54 -17.10
N ILE A 293 -3.61 0.32 -17.27
CA ILE A 293 -3.04 -0.31 -18.46
C ILE A 293 -3.49 -1.77 -18.56
N ILE A 294 -3.39 -2.54 -17.48
CA ILE A 294 -3.81 -3.94 -17.41
C ILE A 294 -5.31 -4.04 -17.73
N TYR A 295 -6.13 -3.16 -17.15
CA TYR A 295 -7.57 -3.08 -17.43
C TYR A 295 -7.86 -2.75 -18.89
N GLY A 296 -7.16 -1.78 -19.46
CA GLY A 296 -7.28 -1.45 -20.87
C GLY A 296 -6.85 -2.58 -21.80
N ILE A 297 -6.00 -3.52 -21.37
CA ILE A 297 -5.62 -4.72 -22.13
C ILE A 297 -6.68 -5.82 -21.98
N ILE A 298 -7.13 -6.07 -20.75
CA ILE A 298 -8.09 -7.14 -20.42
C ILE A 298 -9.50 -6.83 -20.99
N ASP A 299 -9.97 -5.59 -20.86
CA ASP A 299 -11.27 -5.16 -21.38
C ASP A 299 -11.13 -3.98 -22.37
N PRO A 300 -11.18 -4.23 -23.69
CA PRO A 300 -11.09 -3.19 -24.71
C PRO A 300 -12.26 -2.19 -24.69
N ARG A 301 -13.40 -2.49 -24.05
CA ARG A 301 -14.61 -1.65 -24.07
C ARG A 301 -14.42 -0.34 -23.33
N ILE A 302 -13.55 -0.33 -22.32
CA ILE A 302 -13.19 0.88 -21.55
C ILE A 302 -12.43 1.90 -22.43
N ARG A 303 -11.81 1.45 -23.53
CA ARG A 303 -11.12 2.33 -24.49
C ARG A 303 -12.08 3.24 -25.26
N LEU A 304 -13.37 2.90 -25.33
CA LEU A 304 -14.41 3.60 -26.09
C LEU A 304 -15.16 4.64 -25.24
N ALA A 305 -15.41 4.35 -23.96
CA ALA A 305 -16.09 5.27 -23.04
C ALA A 305 -15.29 6.57 -22.75
N GLY A 306 -13.97 6.56 -22.95
CA GLY A 306 -13.14 7.77 -22.84
C GLY A 306 -13.16 8.70 -24.07
N ASN A 307 -13.97 8.38 -25.10
CA ASN A 307 -14.15 9.18 -26.32
C ASN A 307 -15.57 9.78 -26.45
N GLU A 308 -16.45 9.63 -25.45
CA GLU A 308 -17.80 10.21 -25.48
C GLU A 308 -17.91 11.58 -24.78
N ASP A 309 -16.80 12.15 -24.29
CA ASP A 309 -16.72 13.53 -23.79
C ASP A 309 -15.61 14.34 -24.51
#